data_AF-A0A2N2Q534-F1
#
_entry.id   AF-A0A2N2Q534-F1
#
_cell.length_a   1.000
_cell.length_b   1.000
_cell.length_c   1.000
_cell.angle_alpha   90.00
_cell.angle_beta   90.00
_cell.angle_gamma   90.00
#
_symmetry.space_group_name_H-M   'P 1'
#
loop_
_entity.id
_entity.type
_entity.pdbx_description
1 polymer ?
#
loop_
_entity_poly.entity_id
_entity_poly.type
_entity_poly.pdbx_seq_one_letter_code
_entity_poly.pdbx_strand_id
1 'polypeptide(L)'
;MRQPITRQDDSPVPELGELLAAVCDNGIQHLYEVEADLMQTMFLLNEAIEKIGQHFTAIHQAVKEQQAGLDALLALPVLPVQLADSKQVGDFRDLREVIGDEVNSAVIGMQFHDLTSQLISRTVSRASGLRDLLLVFKAYGEGIGAALEPADIARLLAEMGESLKVRGVALDGGLCQSVQQRHMGCGEIELF
;
A
#
# COMPACT_ATOMS: atom_id res chain seq x y z
N MET A 1 47.13 -56.12 -8.48
CA MET A 1 46.16 -55.43 -9.35
C MET A 1 45.35 -54.47 -8.49
N ARG A 2 45.66 -53.16 -8.54
CA ARG A 2 44.85 -52.12 -7.90
C ARG A 2 43.81 -51.67 -8.92
N GLN A 3 42.53 -51.81 -8.60
CA GLN A 3 41.46 -51.19 -9.38
C GLN A 3 41.55 -49.66 -9.22
N PRO A 4 41.36 -48.88 -10.29
CA PRO A 4 41.30 -47.44 -10.18
C PRO A 4 39.96 -47.05 -9.54
N ILE A 5 40.03 -46.23 -8.50
CA ILE A 5 38.88 -45.55 -7.90
C ILE A 5 38.37 -44.57 -8.96
N THR A 6 37.23 -44.88 -9.56
CA THR A 6 36.45 -43.94 -10.35
C THR A 6 36.08 -42.77 -9.43
N ARG A 7 36.71 -41.61 -9.64
CA ARG A 7 36.20 -40.36 -9.08
C ARG A 7 34.86 -40.11 -9.74
N GLN A 8 33.82 -40.25 -8.95
CA GLN A 8 32.48 -39.81 -9.29
C GLN A 8 32.56 -38.28 -9.35
N ASP A 9 32.43 -37.72 -10.56
CA ASP A 9 32.26 -36.28 -10.76
C ASP A 9 30.85 -35.91 -10.25
N ASP A 10 30.70 -35.77 -8.93
CA ASP A 10 29.52 -35.16 -8.32
C ASP A 10 29.62 -33.65 -8.55
N SER A 11 29.24 -33.24 -9.76
CA SER A 11 29.12 -31.84 -10.12
C SER A 11 27.91 -31.25 -9.39
N PRO A 12 28.05 -30.21 -8.55
CA PRO A 12 26.95 -29.63 -7.74
C PRO A 12 25.91 -28.85 -8.56
N VAL A 13 25.99 -28.98 -9.88
CA VAL A 13 25.23 -28.26 -10.89
C VAL A 13 23.73 -28.59 -10.89
N PRO A 14 23.31 -29.87 -10.82
CA PRO A 14 21.89 -30.22 -10.78
C PRO A 14 21.25 -29.75 -9.47
N GLU A 15 21.98 -29.88 -8.36
CA GLU A 15 21.55 -29.47 -7.02
C GLU A 15 21.34 -27.95 -6.93
N LEU A 16 22.18 -27.17 -7.63
CA LEU A 16 22.02 -25.73 -7.76
C LEU A 16 20.78 -25.34 -8.58
N GLY A 17 20.51 -26.06 -9.68
CA GLY A 17 19.31 -25.87 -10.50
C GLY A 17 18.04 -26.18 -9.72
N GLU A 18 18.01 -27.29 -8.99
CA GLU A 18 16.90 -27.68 -8.12
C GLU A 18 16.67 -26.67 -6.99
N LEU A 19 17.74 -26.20 -6.32
CA LEU A 19 17.62 -25.17 -5.28
C LEU A 19 17.08 -23.86 -5.85
N LEU A 20 17.57 -23.42 -7.02
CA LEU A 20 17.12 -22.20 -7.67
C LEU A 20 15.64 -22.30 -8.06
N ALA A 21 15.22 -23.42 -8.63
CA ALA A 21 13.82 -23.67 -8.97
C ALA A 21 12.93 -23.65 -7.71
N ALA A 22 13.35 -24.34 -6.63
CA ALA A 22 12.62 -24.35 -5.37
C ALA A 22 12.52 -22.95 -4.73
N VAL A 23 13.60 -22.16 -4.74
CA VAL A 23 13.59 -20.78 -4.24
C VAL A 23 12.68 -19.88 -5.08
N CYS A 24 12.69 -20.03 -6.40
CA CYS A 24 11.80 -19.28 -7.28
C CYS A 24 10.33 -19.65 -7.04
N ASP A 25 10.01 -20.94 -6.90
CA ASP A 25 8.64 -21.40 -6.63
C ASP A 25 8.09 -20.86 -5.32
N ASN A 26 8.87 -20.97 -4.25
CA ASN A 26 8.47 -20.42 -2.95
C ASN A 26 8.36 -18.90 -2.99
N GLY A 27 9.29 -18.21 -3.66
CA GLY A 27 9.25 -16.75 -3.77
C GLY A 27 8.07 -16.25 -4.61
N ILE A 28 7.72 -16.92 -5.71
CA ILE A 28 6.55 -16.60 -6.53
C ILE A 28 5.27 -16.77 -5.71
N GLN A 29 5.15 -17.88 -4.98
CA GLN A 29 3.99 -18.17 -4.15
C GLN A 29 3.81 -17.12 -3.05
N HIS A 30 4.88 -16.78 -2.33
CA HIS A 30 4.81 -15.75 -1.28
C HIS A 30 4.51 -14.36 -1.84
N LEU A 31 5.06 -14.00 -2.99
CA LEU A 31 4.74 -12.71 -3.63
C LEU A 31 3.28 -12.66 -4.08
N TYR A 32 2.73 -13.78 -4.56
CA TYR A 32 1.31 -13.87 -4.90
C TYR A 32 0.42 -13.70 -3.66
N GLU A 33 0.76 -14.33 -2.54
CA GLU A 33 0.07 -14.17 -1.25
C GLU A 33 0.13 -12.72 -0.75
N VAL A 34 1.31 -12.09 -0.81
CA VAL A 34 1.49 -10.69 -0.43
C VAL A 34 0.70 -9.75 -1.35
N GLU A 35 0.69 -10.00 -2.67
CA GLU A 35 -0.12 -9.24 -3.62
C GLU A 35 -1.61 -9.33 -3.27
N ALA A 36 -2.11 -10.54 -2.98
CA ALA A 36 -3.50 -10.76 -2.58
C ALA A 36 -3.86 -10.04 -1.27
N ASP A 37 -3.01 -10.14 -0.25
CA ASP A 37 -3.20 -9.48 1.05
C ASP A 37 -3.18 -7.95 0.92
N LEU A 38 -2.28 -7.40 0.09
CA LEU A 38 -2.21 -5.96 -0.17
C LEU A 38 -3.45 -5.46 -0.91
N MET A 39 -3.92 -6.20 -1.92
CA MET A 39 -5.16 -5.87 -2.63
C MET A 39 -6.37 -5.92 -1.69
N GLN A 40 -6.45 -6.93 -0.83
CA GLN A 40 -7.54 -7.05 0.14
C GLN A 40 -7.47 -5.94 1.21
N THR A 41 -6.28 -5.60 1.68
CA THR A 41 -6.07 -4.48 2.60
C THR A 41 -6.51 -3.16 1.96
N MET A 42 -6.15 -2.92 0.70
CA MET A 42 -6.59 -1.74 -0.05
C MET A 42 -8.11 -1.68 -0.14
N PHE A 43 -8.76 -2.79 -0.48
CA PHE A 43 -10.22 -2.89 -0.54
C PHE A 43 -10.88 -2.55 0.81
N LEU A 44 -10.43 -3.20 1.89
CA LEU A 44 -10.99 -2.99 3.23
C LEU A 44 -10.75 -1.55 3.73
N LEU A 45 -9.58 -0.98 3.44
CA LEU A 45 -9.25 0.39 3.80
C LEU A 45 -10.15 1.40 3.07
N ASN A 46 -10.37 1.21 1.76
CA ASN A 46 -11.30 2.01 0.96
C ASN A 46 -12.72 1.95 1.56
N GLU A 47 -13.22 0.76 1.86
CA GLU A 47 -14.57 0.57 2.41
C GLU A 47 -14.71 1.21 3.79
N ALA A 48 -13.71 1.04 4.67
CA ALA A 48 -13.73 1.63 6.00
C ALA A 48 -13.76 3.17 5.94
N ILE A 49 -12.98 3.76 5.04
CA ILE A 49 -12.88 5.22 4.90
C ILE A 49 -14.13 5.79 4.27
N GLU A 50 -14.70 5.13 3.26
CA GLU A 50 -15.99 5.52 2.71
C GLU A 50 -17.09 5.52 3.79
N LYS A 51 -17.17 4.46 4.61
CA LYS A 51 -18.11 4.40 5.73
C LYS A 51 -17.88 5.50 6.75
N ILE A 52 -16.63 5.77 7.12
CA ILE A 52 -16.29 6.86 8.05
C ILE A 52 -16.74 8.22 7.47
N GLY A 53 -16.46 8.48 6.19
CA GLY A 53 -16.89 9.71 5.52
C GLY A 53 -18.42 9.85 5.45
N GLN A 54 -19.13 8.77 5.16
CA GLN A 54 -20.61 8.73 5.20
C GLN A 54 -21.13 9.03 6.61
N HIS A 55 -20.58 8.40 7.65
CA HIS A 55 -20.99 8.64 9.04
C HIS A 55 -20.70 10.07 9.50
N PHE A 56 -19.53 10.64 9.18
CA PHE A 56 -19.23 12.04 9.48
C PHE A 56 -20.20 13.01 8.81
N THR A 57 -20.52 12.78 7.54
CA THR A 57 -21.49 13.60 6.79
C THR A 57 -22.88 13.50 7.42
N ALA A 58 -23.31 12.28 7.79
CA ALA A 58 -24.60 12.06 8.45
C ALA A 58 -24.68 12.73 9.82
N ILE A 59 -23.62 12.65 10.64
CA ILE A 59 -23.54 13.33 11.94
C ILE A 59 -23.62 14.84 11.73
N HIS A 60 -22.86 15.40 10.79
CA HIS A 60 -22.88 16.83 10.47
C HIS A 60 -24.28 17.30 10.06
N GLN A 61 -24.96 16.53 9.22
CA GLN A 61 -26.31 16.84 8.76
C GLN A 61 -27.32 16.78 9.93
N ALA A 62 -27.25 15.74 10.76
CA ALA A 62 -28.11 15.61 11.93
C ALA A 62 -27.88 16.76 12.94
N VAL A 63 -26.63 17.16 13.16
CA VAL A 63 -26.30 18.33 13.99
C VAL A 63 -26.85 19.60 13.36
N LYS A 64 -26.71 19.81 12.04
CA LYS A 64 -27.30 20.97 11.35
C LYS A 64 -28.82 21.03 11.49
N GLU A 65 -29.52 19.91 11.34
CA GLU A 65 -30.98 19.83 11.48
C GLU A 65 -31.42 20.07 12.92
N GLN A 66 -30.72 19.48 13.89
CA GLN A 66 -30.94 19.75 15.31
C GLN A 66 -30.81 21.25 15.61
N GLN A 67 -29.77 21.90 15.07
CA GLN A 67 -29.55 23.33 15.31
C GLN A 67 -30.55 24.22 14.58
N ALA A 68 -31.01 23.86 13.38
CA ALA A 68 -32.10 24.57 12.74
C ALA A 68 -33.39 24.50 13.58
N GLY A 69 -33.66 23.35 14.20
CA GLY A 69 -34.76 23.19 15.16
C GLY A 69 -34.57 24.05 16.41
N LEU A 70 -33.35 24.12 16.95
CA LEU A 70 -33.02 24.95 18.11
C LEU A 70 -33.18 26.44 17.80
N ASP A 71 -32.66 26.90 16.65
CA ASP A 71 -32.78 28.29 16.18
C ASP A 71 -34.25 28.68 15.98
N ALA A 72 -35.06 27.78 15.40
CA ALA A 72 -36.49 27.99 15.22
C ALA A 72 -37.24 28.08 16.56
N LEU A 73 -36.86 27.27 17.55
CA LEU A 73 -37.40 27.37 18.91
C LEU A 73 -37.01 28.72 19.53
N LEU A 74 -35.74 29.11 19.49
CA LEU A 74 -35.26 30.38 20.06
C LEU A 74 -35.88 31.62 19.41
N ALA A 75 -36.29 31.53 18.15
CA ALA A 75 -36.99 32.60 17.44
C ALA A 75 -38.48 32.75 17.84
N LEU A 76 -39.04 31.81 18.62
CA LEU A 76 -40.43 31.92 19.08
C LEU A 76 -40.59 33.09 20.07
N PRO A 77 -41.53 34.01 19.83
CA PRO A 77 -41.72 35.21 20.68
C PRO A 77 -42.26 34.90 22.09
N VAL A 78 -42.59 33.64 22.37
CA VAL A 78 -43.05 33.15 23.68
C VAL A 78 -41.89 32.85 24.63
N LEU A 79 -40.68 32.60 24.12
CA LEU A 79 -39.52 32.33 24.96
C LEU A 79 -39.02 33.64 25.61
N PRO A 80 -38.65 33.61 26.91
CA PRO A 80 -38.05 34.76 27.57
C PRO A 80 -36.82 35.25 26.80
N VAL A 81 -36.75 36.55 26.50
CA VAL A 81 -35.61 37.17 25.80
C VAL A 81 -34.27 36.86 26.50
N GLN A 82 -34.28 36.64 27.82
CA GLN A 82 -33.09 36.26 28.59
C GLN A 82 -32.55 34.85 28.27
N LEU A 83 -33.36 33.95 27.72
CA LEU A 83 -32.92 32.62 27.29
C LEU A 83 -32.22 32.67 25.93
N ALA A 84 -32.68 33.53 25.01
CA ALA A 84 -32.09 33.69 23.68
C ALA A 84 -30.66 34.26 23.73
N ASP A 85 -30.40 35.19 24.66
CA ASP A 85 -29.07 35.75 24.95
C ASP A 85 -28.36 35.05 26.11
N SER A 86 -28.83 33.87 26.53
CA SER A 86 -28.17 33.14 27.60
C SER A 86 -26.80 32.63 27.14
N LYS A 87 -25.84 32.64 28.07
CA LYS A 87 -24.51 32.07 27.83
C LYS A 87 -24.58 30.63 27.28
N GLN A 88 -25.55 29.85 27.73
CA GLN A 88 -25.76 28.47 27.29
C GLN A 88 -26.09 28.38 25.79
N VAL A 89 -26.90 29.29 25.24
CA VAL A 89 -27.18 29.36 23.80
C VAL A 89 -25.93 29.77 23.01
N GLY A 90 -25.10 30.66 23.57
CA GLY A 90 -23.78 30.98 23.03
C GLY A 90 -22.86 29.75 22.98
N ASP A 91 -22.72 29.05 24.11
CA ASP A 91 -21.89 27.85 24.23
C ASP A 91 -22.31 26.74 23.22
N PHE A 92 -23.61 26.56 22.96
CA PHE A 92 -24.11 25.63 21.93
C PHE A 92 -23.77 26.06 20.50
N ARG A 93 -23.70 27.37 20.25
CA ARG A 93 -23.33 27.94 18.94
C ARG A 93 -21.83 27.79 18.69
N ASP A 94 -21.01 27.97 19.72
CA ASP A 94 -19.56 27.77 19.65
C ASP A 94 -19.22 26.29 19.41
N LEU A 95 -19.89 25.37 20.13
CA LEU A 95 -19.74 23.92 19.90
C LEU A 95 -20.09 23.52 18.47
N ARG A 96 -21.03 24.22 17.82
CA ARG A 96 -21.38 23.99 16.41
C ARG A 96 -20.23 24.37 15.47
N GLU A 97 -19.55 25.49 15.70
CA GLU A 97 -18.40 25.87 14.87
C GLU A 97 -17.28 24.85 15.01
N VAL A 98 -16.99 24.42 16.24
CA VAL A 98 -16.01 23.36 16.51
C VAL A 98 -16.36 22.06 15.78
N ILE A 99 -17.61 21.60 15.82
CA ILE A 99 -18.03 20.41 15.06
C ILE A 99 -17.83 20.60 13.55
N GLY A 100 -18.12 21.79 13.02
CA GLY A 100 -17.90 22.10 11.60
C GLY A 100 -16.42 22.01 11.21
N ASP A 101 -15.54 22.55 12.04
CA ASP A 101 -14.09 22.54 11.81
C ASP A 101 -13.49 21.13 11.94
N GLU A 102 -13.96 20.34 12.90
CA GLU A 102 -13.56 18.93 13.06
C GLU A 102 -14.00 18.07 11.87
N VAL A 103 -15.22 18.28 11.36
CA VAL A 103 -15.70 17.58 10.16
C VAL A 103 -14.86 17.97 8.93
N ASN A 104 -14.55 19.26 8.76
CA ASN A 104 -13.68 19.71 7.67
C ASN A 104 -12.27 19.11 7.79
N SER A 105 -11.73 19.03 9.01
CA SER A 105 -10.44 18.38 9.28
C SER A 105 -10.48 16.88 8.99
N ALA A 106 -11.58 16.19 9.28
CA ALA A 106 -11.77 14.78 8.91
C ALA A 106 -11.82 14.59 7.39
N VAL A 107 -12.40 15.53 6.65
CA VAL A 107 -12.39 15.53 5.17
C VAL A 107 -10.97 15.71 4.63
N ILE A 108 -10.18 16.61 5.22
CA ILE A 108 -8.75 16.75 4.88
C ILE A 108 -7.98 15.47 5.21
N GLY A 109 -8.30 14.82 6.34
CA GLY A 109 -7.77 13.51 6.70
C GLY A 109 -8.04 12.41 5.67
N MET A 110 -9.17 12.46 4.95
CA MET A 110 -9.43 11.55 3.83
C MET A 110 -8.47 11.74 2.64
N GLN A 111 -7.73 12.85 2.54
CA GLN A 111 -6.70 12.99 1.51
C GLN A 111 -5.47 12.11 1.79
N PHE A 112 -5.20 11.76 3.06
CA PHE A 112 -4.14 10.80 3.42
C PHE A 112 -4.43 9.39 2.94
N HIS A 113 -5.71 9.07 2.76
CA HIS A 113 -6.12 7.82 2.18
C HIS A 113 -5.60 7.69 0.75
N ASP A 114 -5.71 8.75 -0.05
CA ASP A 114 -5.25 8.72 -1.45
C ASP A 114 -3.74 8.45 -1.51
N LEU A 115 -2.95 9.12 -0.66
CA LEU A 115 -1.52 8.85 -0.51
C LEU A 115 -1.22 7.40 -0.08
N THR A 116 -2.01 6.85 0.84
CA THR A 116 -1.84 5.46 1.32
C THR A 116 -2.20 4.46 0.22
N SER A 117 -3.28 4.71 -0.53
CA SER A 117 -3.71 3.89 -1.67
C SER A 117 -2.69 3.90 -2.81
N GLN A 118 -2.03 5.04 -3.05
CA GLN A 118 -0.90 5.11 -3.98
C GLN A 118 0.30 4.27 -3.51
N LEU A 119 0.66 4.33 -2.22
CA LEU A 119 1.76 3.52 -1.65
C LEU A 119 1.46 2.02 -1.74
N ILE A 120 0.23 1.60 -1.43
CA ILE A 120 -0.17 0.18 -1.56
C ILE A 120 -0.11 -0.25 -3.03
N SER A 121 -0.65 0.54 -3.96
CA SER A 121 -0.62 0.23 -5.39
C SER A 121 0.81 0.08 -5.92
N ARG A 122 1.74 0.92 -5.46
CA ARG A 122 3.18 0.78 -5.80
C ARG A 122 3.79 -0.48 -5.21
N THR A 123 3.44 -0.82 -3.97
CA THR A 123 3.94 -2.04 -3.31
C THR A 123 3.47 -3.29 -4.06
N VAL A 124 2.20 -3.32 -4.49
CA VAL A 124 1.66 -4.38 -5.36
C VAL A 124 2.43 -4.45 -6.68
N SER A 125 2.65 -3.32 -7.35
CA SER A 125 3.41 -3.28 -8.60
C SER A 125 4.85 -3.79 -8.41
N ARG A 126 5.49 -3.46 -7.29
CA ARG A 126 6.83 -3.94 -6.95
C ARG A 126 6.86 -5.44 -6.67
N ALA A 127 5.88 -5.97 -5.93
CA ALA A 127 5.73 -7.40 -5.70
C ALA A 127 5.54 -8.16 -7.01
N SER A 128 4.71 -7.64 -7.91
CA SER A 128 4.49 -8.24 -9.23
C SER A 128 5.74 -8.22 -10.11
N GLY A 129 6.49 -7.12 -10.09
CA GLY A 129 7.78 -7.04 -10.80
C GLY A 129 8.83 -8.04 -10.26
N LEU A 130 8.86 -8.24 -8.94
CA LEU A 130 9.69 -9.28 -8.30
C LEU A 130 9.24 -10.69 -8.68
N ARG A 131 7.93 -10.93 -8.76
CA ARG A 131 7.35 -12.21 -9.16
C ARG A 131 7.72 -12.55 -10.60
N ASP A 132 7.62 -11.58 -11.50
CA ASP A 132 8.01 -11.73 -12.91
C ASP A 132 9.52 -12.01 -13.05
N LEU A 133 10.36 -11.40 -12.20
CA LEU A 133 11.79 -11.71 -12.12
C LEU A 133 12.06 -13.17 -11.72
N LEU A 134 11.36 -13.66 -10.69
CA LEU A 134 11.50 -15.04 -10.23
C LEU A 134 11.00 -16.04 -11.28
N LEU A 135 9.98 -15.72 -12.06
CA LEU A 135 9.54 -16.54 -13.19
C LEU A 135 10.62 -16.68 -14.26
N VAL A 136 11.33 -15.59 -14.57
CA VAL A 136 12.47 -15.61 -15.49
C VAL A 136 13.60 -16.47 -14.94
N PHE A 137 13.91 -16.37 -13.65
CA PHE A 137 14.95 -17.20 -13.03
C PHE A 137 14.58 -18.66 -12.93
N LYS A 138 13.31 -19.00 -12.70
CA LYS A 138 12.82 -20.37 -12.77
C LYS A 138 13.08 -20.97 -14.15
N ALA A 139 12.76 -20.24 -15.22
CA ALA A 139 13.00 -20.69 -16.59
C ALA A 139 14.50 -20.91 -16.88
N TYR A 140 15.38 -20.07 -16.32
CA TYR A 140 16.83 -20.30 -16.42
C TYR A 140 17.31 -21.50 -15.58
N GLY A 141 16.77 -21.69 -14.38
CA GLY A 141 17.09 -22.81 -13.50
C GLY A 141 16.68 -24.17 -14.06
N GLU A 142 15.52 -24.25 -14.72
CA GLU A 142 15.07 -25.44 -15.46
C GLU A 142 16.00 -25.76 -16.65
N GLY A 143 16.72 -24.76 -17.17
CA GLY A 143 17.73 -24.92 -18.21
C GLY A 143 19.09 -25.42 -17.70
N ILE A 144 19.33 -25.43 -16.39
CA ILE A 144 20.57 -25.94 -15.78
C ILE A 144 20.48 -27.47 -15.68
N GLY A 145 20.81 -28.15 -16.77
CA GLY A 145 20.92 -29.61 -16.81
C GLY A 145 22.30 -30.14 -16.41
N ALA A 146 22.37 -31.42 -16.03
CA ALA A 146 23.61 -32.13 -15.67
C ALA A 146 24.67 -32.20 -16.79
N ALA A 147 24.36 -31.72 -17.99
CA ALA A 147 25.24 -31.72 -19.17
C ALA A 147 25.89 -30.36 -19.47
N LEU A 148 25.63 -29.30 -18.68
CA LEU A 148 26.27 -28.01 -18.86
C LEU A 148 27.66 -27.99 -18.21
N GLU A 149 28.64 -27.46 -18.95
CA GLU A 149 29.97 -27.23 -18.43
C GLU A 149 29.94 -26.13 -17.35
N PRO A 150 30.80 -26.21 -16.32
CA PRO A 150 30.89 -25.21 -15.25
C PRO A 150 31.04 -23.76 -15.76
N ALA A 151 31.70 -23.57 -16.91
CA ALA A 151 31.87 -22.28 -17.55
C ALA A 151 30.56 -21.70 -18.12
N ASP A 152 29.67 -22.55 -18.64
CA ASP A 152 28.38 -22.12 -19.16
C ASP A 152 27.41 -21.71 -18.05
N ILE A 153 27.52 -22.35 -16.88
CA ILE A 153 26.75 -22.01 -15.68
C ILE A 153 27.20 -20.68 -15.11
N ALA A 154 28.51 -20.44 -15.03
CA ALA A 154 29.03 -19.15 -14.60
C ALA A 154 28.57 -18.02 -15.54
N ARG A 155 28.50 -18.27 -16.84
CA ARG A 155 27.94 -17.33 -17.82
C ARG A 155 26.45 -17.09 -17.59
N LEU A 156 25.66 -18.14 -17.40
CA LEU A 156 24.22 -18.03 -17.14
C LEU A 156 23.95 -17.24 -15.84
N LEU A 157 24.68 -17.52 -14.77
CA LEU A 157 24.59 -16.77 -13.51
C LEU A 157 24.99 -15.30 -13.66
N ALA A 158 26.00 -15.00 -14.50
CA ALA A 158 26.38 -13.63 -14.82
C ALA A 158 25.29 -12.90 -15.60
N GLU A 159 24.66 -13.55 -16.58
CA GLU A 159 23.51 -13.01 -17.34
C GLU A 159 22.30 -12.77 -16.42
N MET A 160 22.02 -13.69 -15.49
CA MET A 160 21.00 -13.53 -14.46
C MET A 160 21.30 -12.34 -13.54
N GLY A 161 22.55 -12.21 -13.09
CA GLY A 161 22.99 -11.10 -12.24
C GLY A 161 22.89 -9.74 -12.93
N GLU A 162 23.17 -9.67 -14.23
CA GLU A 162 23.03 -8.44 -15.01
C GLU A 162 21.56 -8.08 -15.26
N SER A 163 20.73 -9.07 -15.60
CA SER A 163 19.27 -8.90 -15.71
C SER A 163 18.66 -8.40 -14.40
N LEU A 164 19.12 -8.92 -13.25
CA LEU A 164 18.71 -8.47 -11.92
C LEU A 164 19.09 -7.01 -11.68
N LYS A 165 20.31 -6.60 -12.04
CA LYS A 165 20.76 -5.20 -11.87
C LYS A 165 19.94 -4.24 -12.72
N VAL A 166 19.74 -4.55 -14.00
CA VAL A 166 18.99 -3.69 -14.93
C VAL A 166 17.55 -3.51 -14.45
N ARG A 167 16.88 -4.61 -14.09
CA ARG A 167 15.49 -4.57 -13.62
C ARG A 167 15.38 -4.04 -12.19
N GLY A 168 16.39 -4.25 -11.35
CA GLY A 168 16.51 -3.64 -10.02
C GLY A 168 16.59 -2.12 -10.08
N VAL A 169 17.38 -1.57 -11.00
CA VAL A 169 17.45 -0.11 -11.25
C VAL A 169 16.13 0.43 -11.80
N ALA A 170 15.42 -0.32 -12.65
CA ALA A 170 14.08 0.08 -13.10
C ALA A 170 13.05 0.10 -11.97
N LEU A 171 13.16 -0.82 -11.00
CA LEU A 171 12.35 -0.83 -9.77
C LEU A 171 12.73 0.31 -8.82
N ASP A 172 14.00 0.71 -8.77
CA ASP A 172 14.54 1.80 -7.91
C ASP A 172 14.30 3.21 -8.48
N GLY A 173 14.30 3.35 -9.82
CA GLY A 173 14.06 4.62 -10.50
C GLY A 173 12.67 5.20 -10.23
N GLY A 174 11.67 4.35 -9.98
CA GLY A 174 10.33 4.76 -9.55
C GLY A 174 10.22 5.13 -8.07
N LEU A 175 11.23 4.82 -7.23
CA LEU A 175 11.19 5.02 -5.78
C LEU A 175 11.60 6.43 -5.34
N CYS A 176 12.48 7.11 -6.07
CA CYS A 176 13.04 8.40 -5.63
C CYS A 176 12.09 9.60 -5.81
N GLN A 177 11.04 9.47 -6.63
CA GLN A 177 10.22 10.63 -7.02
C GLN A 177 9.04 10.94 -6.09
N SER A 178 8.67 10.09 -5.13
CA SER A 178 7.34 10.28 -4.53
C SER A 178 7.21 9.76 -3.10
N VAL A 179 7.35 10.69 -2.16
CA VAL A 179 6.28 11.20 -1.27
C VAL A 179 7.03 12.08 -0.25
N GLN A 180 7.11 13.39 -0.49
CA GLN A 180 7.70 14.36 0.44
C GLN A 180 6.69 14.95 1.44
N GLN A 181 5.44 14.50 1.44
CA GLN A 181 4.44 15.00 2.38
C GLN A 181 4.47 14.20 3.69
N ARG A 182 5.00 14.83 4.75
CA ARG A 182 5.12 14.25 6.09
C ARG A 182 4.08 14.76 7.09
N HIS A 183 3.17 15.66 6.71
CA HIS A 183 2.29 16.37 7.66
C HIS A 183 0.83 16.51 7.20
N MET A 184 -0.07 16.21 8.15
CA MET A 184 -1.53 16.14 7.99
C MET A 184 -2.28 17.45 7.70
N GLY A 185 -1.59 18.58 7.80
CA GLY A 185 -2.24 19.91 7.82
C GLY A 185 -1.89 20.86 6.66
N CYS A 186 -1.07 20.47 5.69
CA CYS A 186 -0.69 21.35 4.57
C CYS A 186 -1.23 20.82 3.24
N GLY A 187 -2.37 21.37 2.81
CA GLY A 187 -3.06 21.07 1.56
C GLY A 187 -2.40 21.64 0.30
N GLU A 188 -1.10 21.39 0.09
CA GLU A 188 -0.49 21.58 -1.22
C GLU A 188 0.10 20.26 -1.71
N ILE A 189 -0.54 19.71 -2.74
CA ILE A 189 -0.07 18.53 -3.47
C ILE A 189 0.43 19.04 -4.83
N GLU A 190 1.74 18.90 -5.08
CA GLU A 190 2.27 18.98 -6.45
C GLU A 190 1.77 17.72 -7.20
N LEU A 191 0.84 17.93 -8.12
CA LEU A 191 0.42 16.94 -9.11
C LEU A 191 1.58 16.74 -10.10
N PHE A 192 2.17 15.55 -10.09
CA PHE A 192 3.07 15.07 -11.14
C PHE A 192 2.45 13.86 -11.83
#